data_AF-A0A6P0W0I0-F1
#
_entry.id   AF-A0A6P0W0I0-F1
#
_cell.length_a   1.000
_cell.length_b   1.000
_cell.length_c   1.000
_cell.angle_alpha   90.00
_cell.angle_beta   90.00
_cell.angle_gamma   90.00
#
_symmetry.space_group_name_H-M   'P 1'
#
loop_
_entity.id
_entity.type
_entity.pdbx_description
1 polymer ?
#
loop_
_entity_poly.entity_id
_entity_poly.type
_entity_poly.pdbx_seq_one_letter_code
_entity_poly.pdbx_strand_id
1 'polypeptide(L)'
;MRYTQVGVLEHILPQKPNATWTSKFTKTDPDLYTWRLGNMTLLDASINRKVGNGSFTDKCSKAYSRSQLEITKKILEYSVWGPKQIEERQSEMSKVACHIWRLDY
;
A
#
# COMPACT_ATOMS: atom_id res chain seq x y z
N MET A 1 1.90 30.91 5.37
CA MET A 1 1.84 29.54 5.92
C MET A 1 1.09 28.67 4.92
N ARG A 2 1.76 27.72 4.25
CA ARG A 2 1.07 26.74 3.40
C ARG A 2 0.68 25.56 4.29
N TYR A 3 -0.62 25.29 4.41
CA TYR A 3 -1.11 24.06 5.03
C TYR A 3 -0.53 22.87 4.25
N THR A 4 0.51 22.24 4.78
CA THR A 4 0.99 20.94 4.30
C THR A 4 -0.17 19.96 4.46
N GLN A 5 -0.65 19.41 3.36
CA GLN A 5 -1.73 18.43 3.39
C GLN A 5 -1.32 17.26 4.29
N VAL A 6 -2.16 17.00 5.28
CA VAL A 6 -2.14 15.85 6.17
C VAL A 6 -2.07 14.57 5.33
N GLY A 7 -1.28 13.59 5.76
CA GLY A 7 -1.11 12.32 5.04
C GLY A 7 -2.46 11.66 4.72
N VAL A 8 -2.54 11.02 3.55
CA VAL A 8 -3.74 10.34 3.05
C VAL A 8 -3.52 8.84 2.99
N LEU A 9 -4.62 8.09 2.95
CA LEU A 9 -4.61 6.67 2.66
C LEU A 9 -4.25 6.45 1.18
N GLU A 10 -3.19 5.69 0.94
CA GLU A 10 -2.76 5.26 -0.38
C GLU A 10 -3.02 3.76 -0.57
N HIS A 11 -3.51 3.40 -1.76
CA HIS A 11 -3.75 2.02 -2.18
C HIS A 11 -2.63 1.59 -3.12
N ILE A 12 -1.84 0.60 -2.73
CA ILE A 12 -0.67 0.16 -3.51
C ILE A 12 -1.15 -0.43 -4.85
N LEU A 13 -2.03 -1.44 -4.82
CA LEU A 13 -2.94 -1.76 -5.92
C LEU A 13 -3.99 -0.64 -6.02
N PRO A 14 -4.06 0.11 -7.14
CA PRO A 14 -4.98 1.23 -7.26
C PRO A 14 -6.45 0.79 -7.27
N GLN A 15 -7.35 1.66 -6.79
CA GLN A 15 -8.80 1.43 -6.83
C GLN A 15 -9.38 1.23 -8.23
N LYS A 16 -8.72 1.82 -9.25
CA LYS A 16 -9.03 1.60 -10.67
C LYS A 16 -7.79 1.02 -11.34
N PRO A 17 -7.55 -0.29 -11.20
CA PRO A 17 -6.35 -0.92 -11.73
C PRO A 17 -6.38 -0.90 -13.27
N ASN A 18 -5.24 -0.58 -13.87
CA ASN A 18 -5.05 -0.70 -15.32
C ASN A 18 -4.66 -2.15 -15.70
N ALA A 19 -4.50 -2.41 -17.00
CA ALA A 19 -4.14 -3.73 -17.52
C ALA A 19 -2.85 -4.32 -16.91
N THR A 20 -1.87 -3.49 -16.56
CA THR A 20 -0.62 -3.92 -15.93
C THR A 20 -0.83 -4.41 -14.50
N TRP A 21 -1.81 -3.85 -13.80
CA TRP A 21 -2.21 -4.33 -12.48
C TRP A 21 -3.06 -5.58 -12.59
N THR A 22 -4.10 -5.59 -13.44
CA THR A 22 -5.01 -6.75 -13.57
C THR A 22 -4.29 -8.00 -14.06
N SER A 23 -3.24 -7.89 -14.87
CA SER A 23 -2.43 -9.04 -15.32
C SER A 23 -1.70 -9.77 -14.18
N LYS A 24 -1.58 -9.17 -12.98
CA LYS A 24 -1.03 -9.82 -11.79
C LYS A 24 -2.07 -10.62 -10.99
N PHE A 25 -3.34 -10.51 -11.34
CA PHE A 25 -4.49 -11.11 -10.66
C PHE A 25 -5.20 -12.10 -11.61
N THR A 26 -4.45 -13.04 -12.21
CA THR A 26 -5.01 -13.97 -13.20
C THR A 26 -5.94 -15.04 -12.63
N LYS A 27 -5.85 -15.31 -11.32
CA LYS A 27 -6.62 -16.37 -10.64
C LYS A 27 -7.65 -15.82 -9.64
N THR A 28 -7.80 -14.50 -9.55
CA THR A 28 -8.65 -13.86 -8.54
C THR A 28 -9.04 -12.46 -9.00
N ASP A 29 -10.11 -11.92 -8.45
CA ASP A 29 -10.55 -10.57 -8.75
C ASP A 29 -9.72 -9.54 -7.94
N PRO A 30 -9.06 -8.55 -8.58
CA PRO A 30 -8.35 -7.49 -7.86
C PRO A 30 -9.24 -6.70 -6.88
N ASP A 31 -10.55 -6.60 -7.12
CA ASP A 31 -11.47 -5.87 -6.25
C ASP A 31 -11.57 -6.49 -4.85
N LEU A 32 -11.34 -7.80 -4.72
CA LEU A 32 -11.25 -8.50 -3.43
C LEU A 32 -10.03 -8.10 -2.59
N TYR A 33 -9.05 -7.42 -3.21
CA TYR A 33 -7.76 -7.05 -2.61
C TYR A 33 -7.58 -5.55 -2.45
N THR A 34 -8.27 -4.74 -3.24
CA THR A 34 -8.15 -3.26 -3.25
C THR A 34 -8.22 -2.67 -1.84
N TRP A 35 -9.19 -3.08 -1.03
CA TRP A 35 -9.44 -2.52 0.31
C TRP A 35 -8.84 -3.31 1.48
N ARG A 36 -8.00 -4.31 1.19
CA ARG A 36 -7.35 -5.09 2.26
C ARG A 36 -6.32 -4.25 3.01
N LEU A 37 -6.18 -4.50 4.31
CA LEU A 37 -5.21 -3.81 5.17
C LEU A 37 -3.79 -3.89 4.61
N GLY A 38 -3.41 -5.08 4.12
CA GLY A 38 -2.11 -5.31 3.50
C GLY A 38 -1.86 -4.47 2.25
N ASN A 39 -2.90 -3.96 1.57
CA ASN A 39 -2.78 -3.12 0.38
C ASN A 39 -2.69 -1.61 0.68
N MET A 40 -2.82 -1.21 1.94
CA MET A 40 -2.94 0.19 2.33
C MET A 40 -1.71 0.71 3.06
N THR A 41 -1.40 1.99 2.84
CA THR A 41 -0.36 2.72 3.58
C THR A 41 -0.69 4.20 3.68
N LEU A 42 0.07 4.95 4.48
CA LEU A 42 -0.03 6.40 4.54
C LEU A 42 1.01 7.05 3.61
N LEU A 43 0.59 8.10 2.91
CA LEU A 43 1.45 8.84 2.01
C LEU A 43 1.09 10.34 2.01
N ASP A 44 2.08 11.20 1.77
CA ASP A 44 1.82 12.61 1.53
C ASP A 44 0.87 12.80 0.33
N ALA A 45 -0.16 13.64 0.49
CA ALA A 45 -1.20 13.80 -0.51
C ALA A 45 -0.68 14.33 -1.85
N SER A 46 0.35 15.19 -1.83
CA SER A 46 0.96 15.70 -3.05
C SER A 46 1.76 14.64 -3.80
N ILE A 47 2.43 13.74 -3.05
CA ILE A 47 3.14 12.58 -3.61
C ILE A 47 2.12 11.58 -4.15
N ASN A 48 1.06 11.28 -3.39
CA ASN A 48 0.00 10.36 -3.80
C ASN A 48 -0.64 10.80 -5.12
N ARG A 49 -1.05 12.07 -5.22
CA ARG A 49 -1.63 12.64 -6.44
C ARG A 49 -0.69 12.55 -7.65
N LYS A 50 0.62 12.70 -7.44
CA LYS A 50 1.62 12.64 -8.52
C LYS A 50 1.85 11.23 -9.03
N VAL A 51 1.82 10.23 -8.16
CA VAL A 51 2.11 8.84 -8.54
C VAL A 51 0.89 8.09 -9.06
N GLY A 52 -0.30 8.39 -8.52
CA GLY A 52 -1.60 7.91 -9.01
C GLY A 52 -1.63 6.40 -9.25
N ASN A 53 -2.14 6.00 -10.42
CA ASN A 53 -2.25 4.58 -10.82
C ASN A 53 -0.95 4.02 -11.43
N GLY A 54 0.20 4.61 -11.11
CA GLY A 54 1.51 4.15 -11.57
C GLY A 54 1.76 2.67 -11.26
N SER A 55 2.73 2.09 -11.97
CA SER A 55 3.16 0.72 -11.69
C SER A 55 3.71 0.61 -10.27
N PHE A 56 3.78 -0.61 -9.72
CA PHE A 56 4.41 -0.82 -8.41
C PHE A 56 5.84 -0.24 -8.37
N THR A 57 6.62 -0.45 -9.43
CA THR A 57 7.99 0.07 -9.57
C THR A 57 8.03 1.60 -9.57
N ASP A 58 7.08 2.26 -10.25
CA ASP A 58 6.94 3.72 -10.20
C ASP A 58 6.60 4.19 -8.79
N LYS A 59 5.68 3.50 -8.10
CA LYS A 59 5.30 3.81 -6.72
C LYS A 59 6.49 3.69 -5.76
N CYS A 60 7.29 2.63 -5.87
CA CYS A 60 8.49 2.46 -5.07
C CYS A 60 9.52 3.57 -5.32
N SER A 61 9.87 3.81 -6.59
CA SER A 61 10.95 4.73 -6.96
C SER A 61 10.58 6.20 -6.78
N LYS A 62 9.36 6.61 -7.13
CA LYS A 62 8.92 8.02 -7.17
C LYS A 62 8.20 8.49 -5.91
N ALA A 63 7.64 7.56 -5.11
CA ALA A 63 6.85 7.89 -3.93
C ALA A 63 7.40 7.27 -2.64
N TYR A 64 7.44 5.95 -2.51
CA TYR A 64 7.68 5.29 -1.22
C TYR A 64 9.10 5.48 -0.70
N SER A 65 10.10 5.54 -1.60
CA SER A 65 11.49 5.88 -1.29
C SER A 65 11.67 7.23 -0.59
N ARG A 66 10.71 8.15 -0.76
CA ARG A 66 10.73 9.51 -0.22
C ARG A 66 9.88 9.67 1.04
N SER A 67 9.15 8.63 1.45
CA SER A 67 8.32 8.69 2.64
C SER A 67 9.18 8.75 3.90
N GLN A 68 8.73 9.51 4.90
CA GLN A 68 9.35 9.51 6.24
C GLN A 68 8.76 8.42 7.14
N LEU A 69 7.67 7.78 6.73
CA LEU A 69 7.00 6.74 7.50
C LEU A 69 7.62 5.37 7.21
N GLU A 70 8.12 4.72 8.25
CA GLU A 70 8.74 3.39 8.13
C GLU A 70 7.78 2.32 7.61
N ILE A 71 6.49 2.40 7.96
CA ILE A 71 5.45 1.48 7.42
C ILE A 71 5.33 1.55 5.89
N THR A 72 5.61 2.72 5.31
CA THR A 72 5.62 2.94 3.86
C THR A 72 6.96 2.51 3.26
N LYS A 73 8.08 2.79 3.94
CA LYS A 73 9.40 2.36 3.46
C LYS A 73 9.56 0.85 3.42
N LYS A 74 8.97 0.10 4.36
CA LYS A 74 8.95 -1.37 4.35
C LYS A 74 8.40 -1.98 3.05
N ILE A 75 7.55 -1.25 2.33
CA ILE A 75 7.02 -1.69 1.03
C ILE A 75 8.15 -1.85 -0.01
N LEU A 76 9.27 -1.14 0.15
CA LEU A 76 10.43 -1.22 -0.75
C LEU A 76 11.19 -2.56 -0.67
N GLU A 77 10.93 -3.36 0.36
CA GLU A 77 11.50 -4.72 0.50
C GLU A 77 10.87 -5.71 -0.50
N TYR A 78 9.70 -5.38 -1.05
CA TYR A 78 9.05 -6.19 -2.07
C TYR A 78 9.50 -5.77 -3.48
N SER A 79 9.80 -6.74 -4.32
CA SER A 79 10.13 -6.52 -5.73
C SER A 79 8.89 -6.54 -6.65
N VAL A 80 7.81 -7.16 -6.20
CA VAL A 80 6.53 -7.27 -6.91
C VAL A 80 5.37 -6.99 -5.95
N TRP A 81 4.20 -6.72 -6.51
CA TRP A 81 2.99 -6.49 -5.74
C TRP A 81 1.81 -7.18 -6.38
N GLY A 82 1.12 -8.02 -5.62
CA GLY A 82 -0.01 -8.84 -6.05
C GLY A 82 -0.67 -9.54 -4.85
N PRO A 83 -1.60 -10.48 -5.09
CA PRO A 83 -2.38 -11.15 -4.03
C PRO A 83 -1.53 -11.68 -2.87
N LYS A 84 -0.45 -12.40 -3.21
CA LYS A 84 0.47 -13.01 -2.24
C LYS A 84 1.08 -11.97 -1.30
N GLN A 85 1.63 -10.87 -1.85
CA GLN A 85 2.27 -9.83 -1.04
C GLN A 85 1.27 -9.08 -0.15
N ILE A 86 0.05 -8.85 -0.65
CA ILE A 86 -1.02 -8.23 0.14
C ILE A 86 -1.39 -9.12 1.33
N GLU A 87 -1.49 -10.44 1.13
CA GLU A 87 -1.79 -11.40 2.19
C GLU A 87 -0.65 -11.54 3.21
N GLU A 88 0.59 -11.64 2.73
CA GLU A 88 1.79 -11.69 3.57
C GLU A 88 1.87 -10.44 4.46
N ARG A 89 1.82 -9.25 3.86
CA ARG A 89 1.87 -7.98 4.62
C ARG A 89 0.70 -7.84 5.58
N GLN A 90 -0.52 -8.24 5.18
CA GLN A 90 -1.67 -8.20 6.07
C GLN A 90 -1.50 -9.11 7.29
N SER A 91 -0.96 -10.32 7.10
CA SER A 91 -0.68 -11.28 8.18
C SER A 91 0.37 -10.74 9.16
N GLU A 92 1.40 -10.05 8.67
CA GLU A 92 2.38 -9.39 9.54
C GLU A 92 1.76 -8.24 10.33
N MET A 93 0.99 -7.38 9.67
CA MET A 93 0.31 -6.26 10.31
C MET A 93 -0.70 -6.72 11.36
N SER A 94 -1.45 -7.80 11.10
CA SER A 94 -2.44 -8.32 12.06
C SER A 94 -1.77 -8.88 13.32
N LYS A 95 -0.62 -9.57 13.20
CA LYS A 95 0.16 -10.03 14.35
C LYS A 95 0.63 -8.86 15.22
N VAL A 96 1.15 -7.80 14.59
CA VAL A 96 1.58 -6.58 15.29
C VAL A 96 0.38 -5.91 15.97
N ALA A 97 -0.75 -5.81 15.29
CA ALA A 97 -1.97 -5.22 15.83
C ALA A 97 -2.46 -5.96 17.08
N CYS A 98 -2.57 -7.29 17.02
CA CYS A 98 -3.00 -8.11 18.17
C CYS A 98 -2.01 -8.03 19.35
N HIS A 99 -0.73 -7.78 19.08
CA HIS A 99 0.27 -7.59 20.13
C HIS A 99 0.15 -6.22 20.82
N ILE A 100 -0.07 -5.15 20.05
CA ILE A 100 -0.18 -3.78 20.56
C ILE A 100 -1.52 -3.58 21.29
N TRP A 101 -2.62 -4.00 20.67
CA TRP A 101 -3.98 -3.88 21.21
C TRP A 101 -4.41 -5.19 21.85
N ARG A 102 -3.55 -5.75 22.70
CA ARG A 102 -3.91 -6.95 23.46
C ARG A 102 -5.11 -6.62 24.34
N LEU A 103 -6.21 -7.35 24.12
CA LEU A 103 -7.38 -7.25 24.97
C LEU A 103 -7.14 -8.13 26.19
N ASP A 104 -6.90 -7.49 27.33
CA ASP A 104 -6.84 -8.15 28.64
C ASP A 104 -8.27 -8.17 29.20
N TYR A 105 -9.04 -9.19 28.84
CA TYR A 105 -10.35 -9.48 29.47
C TYR A 105 -10.37 -10.86 30.10
#